data_AF-A0A6G1PWJ8-F1
#
_entry.id   AF-A0A6G1PWJ8-F1
#
_cell.length_a   1.000
_cell.length_b   1.000
_cell.length_c   1.000
_cell.angle_alpha   90.00
_cell.angle_beta   90.00
_cell.angle_gamma   90.00
#
_symmetry.space_group_name_H-M   'P 1'
#
loop_
_entity.id
_entity.type
_entity.pdbx_description
1 polymer ?
#
loop_
_entity_poly.entity_id
_entity_poly.type
_entity_poly.pdbx_seq_one_letter_code
_entity_poly.pdbx_strand_id
1 'polypeptide(L)'
;MALQHRAYQPLFPTGNKYLQQKWDKASYDLHKQKLEEERKMKIKRENNMLMEKISHIMRTTGGVDNKNSYDVKSLGKKKRQLELLRITNENQMILFRLSQCRPHYNVRSWHEDWLKTLRVMDSIARYPRGQEKPSKKSNDAATHSLVTNNSNNKPESAENESS
;
A
#
# COMPACT_ATOMS: atom_id res chain seq x y z
N MET A 1 -61.08 -1.67 22.06
CA MET A 1 -61.72 -2.97 21.77
C MET A 1 -60.68 -4.06 21.90
N ALA A 2 -60.58 -4.70 23.06
CA ALA A 2 -59.62 -5.75 23.31
C ALA A 2 -60.20 -7.08 22.80
N LEU A 3 -59.50 -7.72 21.85
CA LEU A 3 -59.82 -9.05 21.36
C LEU A 3 -59.72 -10.05 22.52
N GLN A 4 -60.86 -10.35 23.13
CA GLN A 4 -60.99 -11.44 24.07
C GLN A 4 -60.61 -12.73 23.34
N HIS A 5 -59.50 -13.34 23.76
CA HIS A 5 -59.20 -14.73 23.39
C HIS A 5 -60.39 -15.58 23.84
N ARG A 6 -61.27 -15.91 22.88
CA ARG A 6 -62.35 -16.85 23.08
C ARG A 6 -61.73 -18.22 23.33
N ALA A 7 -61.51 -18.55 24.59
CA ALA A 7 -61.17 -19.90 25.00
C ALA A 7 -62.30 -20.83 24.52
N TYR A 8 -61.92 -21.87 23.80
CA TYR A 8 -62.80 -22.88 23.22
C TYR A 8 -63.72 -23.47 24.31
N GLN A 9 -65.04 -23.37 24.14
CA GLN A 9 -66.00 -24.05 25.02
C GLN A 9 -66.05 -25.54 24.63
N PRO A 10 -65.72 -26.48 25.54
CA PRO A 10 -65.77 -27.90 25.22
C PRO A 10 -67.22 -28.38 25.05
N LEU A 11 -67.48 -29.13 23.98
CA LEU A 11 -68.80 -29.67 23.60
C LEU A 11 -69.40 -30.62 24.66
N PHE A 12 -68.58 -31.14 25.57
CA PHE A 12 -69.01 -31.88 26.76
C PHE A 12 -68.12 -31.52 27.95
N PRO A 13 -68.63 -30.85 29.00
CA PRO A 13 -67.88 -30.58 30.19
C PRO A 13 -67.71 -31.91 30.93
N THR A 14 -66.49 -32.46 30.94
CA THR A 14 -66.14 -33.60 31.78
C THR A 14 -66.71 -33.39 33.18
N GLY A 15 -67.49 -34.35 33.68
CA GLY A 15 -68.49 -34.18 34.75
C GLY A 15 -68.02 -33.69 36.13
N ASN A 16 -66.78 -33.23 36.30
CA ASN A 16 -66.27 -32.62 37.53
C ASN A 16 -65.30 -31.46 37.27
N LYS A 17 -65.79 -30.23 37.49
CA LYS A 17 -65.07 -28.96 37.28
C LYS A 17 -63.83 -28.81 38.17
N TYR A 18 -63.84 -29.39 39.37
CA TYR A 18 -62.69 -29.33 40.29
C TYR A 18 -61.49 -30.11 39.73
N LEU A 19 -61.74 -31.29 39.16
CA LEU A 19 -60.69 -32.09 38.56
C LEU A 19 -60.09 -31.37 37.35
N GLN A 20 -60.92 -30.82 36.46
CA GLN A 20 -60.44 -30.05 35.31
C GLN A 20 -59.50 -28.91 35.72
N GLN A 21 -59.90 -28.09 36.70
CA GLN A 21 -59.05 -27.00 37.21
C GLN A 21 -57.72 -27.50 37.79
N LYS A 22 -57.73 -28.64 38.49
CA LYS A 22 -56.52 -29.25 39.05
C LYS A 22 -55.56 -29.71 37.94
N TRP A 23 -56.08 -30.34 36.89
CA TRP A 23 -55.30 -30.78 35.73
C TRP A 23 -54.75 -29.59 34.92
N ASP A 24 -55.56 -28.56 34.69
CA ASP A 24 -55.15 -27.35 33.98
C ASP A 24 -54.04 -26.62 34.73
N LYS A 25 -54.18 -26.49 36.06
CA LYS A 25 -53.15 -25.88 36.91
C LYS A 25 -51.85 -26.70 36.91
N ALA A 26 -51.94 -28.02 37.07
CA ALA A 26 -50.76 -28.89 37.01
C ALA A 26 -50.05 -28.82 35.65
N SER A 27 -50.82 -28.74 34.56
CA SER A 27 -50.28 -28.62 33.19
C SER A 27 -49.61 -27.26 32.97
N TYR A 28 -50.23 -26.19 33.48
CA TYR A 28 -49.66 -24.84 33.44
C TYR A 28 -48.35 -24.75 34.25
N ASP A 29 -48.34 -25.27 35.48
CA ASP A 29 -47.17 -25.25 36.35
C ASP A 29 -46.01 -26.05 35.72
N LEU A 30 -46.30 -27.23 35.14
CA LEU A 30 -45.31 -28.03 34.43
C LEU A 30 -44.76 -27.31 33.19
N HIS A 31 -45.62 -26.66 32.40
CA HIS A 31 -45.19 -25.92 31.22
C HIS A 31 -44.31 -24.72 31.60
N LYS A 32 -44.71 -23.97 32.63
CA LYS A 32 -43.94 -22.86 33.19
C LYS A 32 -42.57 -23.33 33.67
N GLN A 33 -42.51 -24.45 34.39
CA GLN A 33 -41.24 -25.01 34.86
C GLN A 33 -40.32 -25.38 33.69
N LYS A 34 -40.85 -26.04 32.65
CA LYS A 34 -40.08 -26.36 31.44
C LYS A 34 -39.49 -25.12 30.77
N LEU A 35 -40.28 -24.05 30.61
CA LEU A 35 -39.80 -22.80 30.02
C LEU A 35 -38.72 -22.14 30.88
N GLU A 36 -38.86 -22.16 32.21
CA GLU A 36 -37.84 -21.64 33.12
C GLU A 36 -36.54 -22.45 33.04
N GLU A 37 -36.63 -23.78 32.95
CA GLU A 37 -35.49 -24.67 32.78
C GLU A 37 -34.79 -24.43 31.44
N GLU A 38 -35.52 -24.34 30.34
CA GLU A 38 -34.98 -24.00 29.01
C GLU A 38 -34.25 -22.65 29.03
N ARG A 39 -34.85 -21.62 29.65
CA ARG A 39 -34.21 -20.31 29.81
C ARG A 39 -32.93 -20.40 30.63
N LYS A 40 -32.94 -21.13 31.75
CA LYS A 40 -31.76 -21.35 32.60
C LYS A 40 -30.66 -22.09 31.84
N MET A 41 -31.01 -23.12 31.06
CA MET A 41 -30.06 -23.86 30.24
C MET A 41 -29.42 -22.98 29.17
N LYS A 42 -30.20 -22.11 28.51
CA LYS A 42 -29.68 -21.15 27.54
C LYS A 42 -28.67 -20.19 28.17
N ILE A 43 -29.03 -19.58 29.30
CA ILE A 43 -28.14 -18.67 30.05
C ILE A 43 -26.86 -19.40 30.45
N LYS A 44 -26.96 -20.63 30.96
CA LYS A 44 -25.79 -21.41 31.39
C LYS A 44 -24.87 -21.74 30.21
N ARG A 45 -25.44 -22.09 29.05
CA ARG A 45 -24.67 -22.35 27.82
C ARG A 45 -23.94 -21.10 27.34
N GLU A 46 -24.62 -19.96 27.28
CA GLU A 46 -24.03 -18.68 26.88
C GLU A 46 -22.92 -18.25 27.83
N ASN A 47 -23.13 -18.39 29.15
CA ASN A 47 -22.11 -18.12 30.15
C ASN A 47 -20.89 -19.03 29.98
N ASN A 48 -21.08 -20.32 29.72
CA ASN A 48 -19.95 -21.23 29.47
C ASN A 48 -19.16 -20.81 28.22
N MET A 49 -19.83 -20.47 27.11
CA MET A 49 -19.17 -20.00 25.89
C MET A 49 -18.42 -18.69 26.12
N LEU A 50 -18.99 -17.78 26.90
CA LEU A 50 -18.32 -16.53 27.27
C LEU A 50 -17.07 -16.80 28.12
N MET A 51 -17.17 -17.66 29.13
CA MET A 51 -16.04 -18.03 29.98
C MET A 51 -14.93 -18.71 29.20
N GLU A 52 -15.26 -19.53 28.19
CA GLU A 52 -14.28 -20.13 27.29
C GLU A 52 -13.54 -19.06 26.47
N LYS A 53 -14.26 -18.09 25.89
CA LYS A 53 -13.66 -16.97 25.16
C LYS A 53 -12.77 -16.10 26.05
N ILE A 54 -13.25 -15.78 27.26
CA ILE A 54 -12.47 -15.02 28.25
C ILE A 54 -11.22 -15.81 28.64
N SER A 55 -11.35 -17.10 28.95
CA SER A 55 -10.22 -17.98 29.27
C SER A 55 -9.18 -18.01 28.13
N HIS A 56 -9.63 -18.07 26.87
CA HIS A 56 -8.75 -17.99 25.72
C HIS A 56 -8.01 -16.64 25.63
N ILE A 57 -8.71 -15.52 25.86
CA ILE A 57 -8.12 -14.17 25.90
C ILE A 57 -7.23 -13.96 27.14
N MET A 58 -7.49 -14.64 28.25
CA MET A 58 -6.64 -14.55 29.45
C MET A 58 -5.37 -15.40 29.28
N ARG A 59 -5.49 -16.55 28.62
CA ARG A 59 -4.36 -17.45 28.31
C ARG A 59 -3.43 -16.88 27.25
N THR A 60 -3.98 -16.12 26.30
CA THR A 60 -3.21 -15.46 25.25
C THR A 60 -3.02 -14.02 25.68
N THR A 61 -1.81 -13.45 25.73
CA THR A 61 -1.52 -12.11 26.31
C THR A 61 -2.19 -10.90 25.60
N GLY A 62 -3.30 -11.09 24.88
CA GLY A 62 -4.00 -10.04 24.14
C GLY A 62 -3.34 -9.70 22.80
N GLY A 63 -2.53 -10.60 22.25
CA GLY A 63 -1.89 -10.41 20.95
C GLY A 63 -2.90 -10.42 19.82
N VAL A 64 -3.31 -9.23 19.37
CA VAL A 64 -4.01 -9.05 18.09
C VAL A 64 -2.95 -9.10 16.98
N ASP A 65 -3.15 -9.93 15.97
CA ASP A 65 -2.28 -9.94 14.79
C ASP A 65 -2.56 -8.67 13.96
N ASN A 66 -1.68 -7.69 14.07
CA ASN A 66 -1.71 -6.47 13.26
C ASN A 66 -1.27 -6.71 11.79
N LYS A 67 -1.27 -7.97 11.32
CA LYS A 67 -0.93 -8.33 9.94
C LYS A 67 -2.17 -8.23 9.07
N ASN A 68 -2.34 -7.06 8.49
CA ASN A 68 -3.39 -6.79 7.54
C ASN A 68 -3.00 -7.30 6.14
N SER A 69 -3.51 -8.47 5.73
CA SER A 69 -3.29 -9.05 4.41
C SER A 69 -4.32 -8.53 3.39
N TYR A 70 -4.32 -7.23 3.10
CA TYR A 70 -5.08 -6.71 1.96
C TYR A 70 -4.25 -6.78 0.68
N ASP A 71 -4.82 -7.43 -0.33
CA ASP A 71 -4.36 -7.31 -1.70
C ASP A 71 -4.72 -5.92 -2.23
N VAL A 72 -3.71 -5.09 -2.52
CA VAL A 72 -3.93 -3.74 -3.06
C VAL A 72 -4.39 -3.85 -4.52
N LYS A 73 -5.72 -3.91 -4.72
CA LYS A 73 -6.33 -3.92 -6.05
C LYS A 73 -6.30 -2.53 -6.68
N SER A 74 -5.21 -2.21 -7.35
CA SER A 74 -5.11 -0.98 -8.16
C SER A 74 -5.94 -1.11 -9.45
N LEU A 75 -7.14 -0.52 -9.47
CA LEU A 75 -7.89 -0.25 -10.70
C LEU A 75 -7.07 0.72 -11.57
N GLY A 76 -6.36 0.19 -12.56
CA GLY A 76 -5.52 1.01 -13.46
C GLY A 76 -4.10 0.48 -13.72
N LYS A 77 -3.72 -0.69 -13.19
CA LYS A 77 -2.39 -1.29 -13.43
C LYS A 77 -2.05 -1.38 -14.92
N LYS A 78 -2.99 -1.86 -15.74
CA LYS A 78 -2.84 -1.96 -17.20
C LYS A 78 -2.66 -0.60 -17.87
N LYS A 79 -3.46 0.40 -17.47
CA LYS A 79 -3.36 1.77 -17.99
C LYS A 79 -2.00 2.40 -17.65
N ARG A 80 -1.53 2.23 -16.41
CA ARG A 80 -0.21 2.70 -15.96
C ARG A 80 0.92 2.02 -16.73
N GLN A 81 0.83 0.72 -16.98
CA GLN A 81 1.84 -0.01 -17.75
C GLN A 81 1.90 0.46 -19.21
N LEU A 82 0.74 0.70 -19.84
CA LEU A 82 0.68 1.24 -21.20
C LEU A 82 1.26 2.65 -21.29
N GLU A 83 0.93 3.53 -20.33
CA GLU A 83 1.50 4.88 -20.29
C GLU A 83 3.02 4.85 -20.06
N LEU A 84 3.50 3.96 -19.20
CA LEU A 84 4.94 3.77 -18.98
C LEU A 84 5.64 3.34 -20.27
N LEU A 85 5.05 2.42 -21.03
CA LEU A 85 5.59 1.96 -22.31
C LEU A 85 5.61 3.10 -23.34
N ARG A 86 4.54 3.89 -23.41
CA ARG A 86 4.43 5.07 -24.28
C ARG A 86 5.53 6.09 -23.97
N ILE A 87 5.64 6.52 -22.72
CA ILE A 87 6.67 7.47 -22.27
C ILE A 87 8.08 6.94 -22.57
N THR A 88 8.31 5.64 -22.35
CA THR A 88 9.61 5.02 -22.62
C THR A 88 9.96 5.11 -24.10
N ASN A 89 9.02 4.82 -24.98
CA ASN A 89 9.23 4.91 -26.43
C ASN A 89 9.48 6.37 -26.86
N GLU A 90 8.69 7.32 -26.37
CA GLU A 90 8.87 8.75 -26.66
C GLU A 90 10.27 9.24 -26.19
N ASN A 91 10.69 8.81 -25.00
CA ASN A 91 12.02 9.12 -24.45
C ASN A 91 13.14 8.53 -25.31
N GLN A 92 13.00 7.30 -25.82
CA GLN A 92 13.97 6.70 -26.74
C GLN A 92 14.10 7.52 -28.03
N MET A 93 12.99 8.00 -28.59
CA MET A 93 13.00 8.84 -29.79
C MET A 93 13.59 10.23 -29.54
N ILE A 94 13.40 10.80 -28.35
CA ILE A 94 14.08 12.04 -27.95
C ILE A 94 15.59 11.81 -27.83
N LEU A 95 16.01 10.76 -27.14
CA LEU A 95 17.42 10.42 -26.98
C LEU A 95 18.10 10.16 -28.33
N PHE A 96 17.42 9.44 -29.22
CA PHE A 96 17.92 9.23 -30.59
C PHE A 96 18.14 10.58 -31.28
N ARG A 97 17.15 11.47 -31.27
CA ARG A 97 17.31 12.81 -31.86
C ARG A 97 18.45 13.60 -31.23
N LEU A 98 18.52 13.65 -29.90
CA LEU A 98 19.60 14.34 -29.18
C LEU A 98 20.99 13.78 -29.52
N SER A 99 21.11 12.46 -29.69
CA SER A 99 22.37 11.82 -30.06
C SER A 99 22.82 12.17 -31.48
N GLN A 100 21.86 12.35 -32.40
CA GLN A 100 22.14 12.68 -33.80
C GLN A 100 22.28 14.19 -34.03
N CYS A 101 21.79 15.03 -33.11
CA CYS A 101 22.00 16.46 -33.16
C CYS A 101 23.50 16.78 -33.01
N ARG A 102 24.12 17.26 -34.10
CA ARG A 102 25.46 17.85 -34.03
C ARG A 102 25.38 19.25 -33.39
N PRO A 103 26.34 19.63 -32.52
CA PRO A 103 26.40 20.99 -32.02
C PRO A 103 26.60 21.95 -33.19
N HIS A 104 25.68 22.91 -33.34
CA HIS A 104 25.73 23.92 -34.40
C HIS A 104 26.96 24.82 -34.28
N TYR A 105 27.48 24.96 -33.07
CA TYR A 105 28.62 25.80 -32.76
C TYR A 105 29.83 24.95 -32.38
N ASN A 106 30.96 25.25 -33.04
CA ASN A 106 32.24 24.64 -32.70
C ASN A 106 33.00 25.59 -31.78
N VAL A 107 33.01 25.27 -30.48
CA VAL A 107 33.67 26.06 -29.42
C VAL A 107 35.14 26.34 -29.75
N ARG A 108 35.83 25.41 -30.43
CA ARG A 108 37.21 25.58 -30.84
C ARG A 108 37.36 26.61 -31.94
N SER A 109 36.50 26.58 -32.96
CA SER A 109 36.48 27.60 -34.01
C SER A 109 36.12 28.97 -33.45
N TRP A 110 35.18 29.03 -32.51
CA TRP A 110 34.83 30.28 -31.84
C TRP A 110 35.98 30.86 -31.02
N HIS A 111 36.75 30.01 -30.35
CA HIS A 111 37.94 30.45 -29.62
C HIS A 111 39.01 30.99 -30.58
N GLU A 112 39.22 30.33 -31.71
CA GLU A 112 40.16 30.79 -32.74
C GLU A 112 39.74 32.12 -33.35
N ASP A 113 38.45 32.31 -33.64
CA ASP A 113 37.93 33.56 -34.18
C ASP A 113 38.01 34.69 -33.14
N TRP A 114 37.71 34.40 -31.88
CA TRP A 114 37.92 35.35 -30.78
C TRP A 114 39.40 35.76 -30.68
N LEU A 115 40.33 34.81 -30.78
CA LEU A 115 41.77 35.10 -30.77
C LEU A 115 42.19 35.97 -31.96
N LYS A 116 41.63 35.74 -33.15
CA LYS A 116 41.88 36.60 -34.32
C LYS A 116 41.36 38.02 -34.07
N THR A 117 40.15 38.16 -33.54
CA THR A 117 39.58 39.46 -33.17
C THR A 117 40.47 40.16 -32.14
N LEU A 118 41.01 39.44 -31.14
CA LEU A 118 41.91 40.00 -30.15
C LEU A 118 43.20 40.55 -30.79
N ARG A 119 43.81 39.79 -31.70
CA ARG A 119 45.01 40.24 -32.45
C ARG A 119 44.73 41.47 -33.29
N VAL A 120 43.60 41.49 -34.02
CA VAL A 120 43.19 42.66 -34.83
C VAL A 120 43.00 43.86 -33.91
N MET A 121 42.31 43.67 -32.79
CA MET A 121 42.13 44.70 -31.79
C MET A 121 43.50 45.19 -31.29
N ASP A 122 44.48 44.33 -31.00
CA ASP A 122 45.83 44.72 -30.52
C ASP A 122 46.56 45.56 -31.57
N SER A 123 46.43 45.18 -32.85
CA SER A 123 47.06 45.89 -33.96
C SER A 123 46.46 47.27 -34.27
N ILE A 124 45.16 47.48 -34.00
CA ILE A 124 44.43 48.72 -34.32
C ILE A 124 44.34 49.67 -33.11
N ALA A 125 44.68 49.20 -31.91
CA ALA A 125 44.58 50.01 -30.71
C ALA A 125 45.56 51.20 -30.74
N ARG A 126 45.02 52.40 -30.56
CA ARG A 126 45.76 53.67 -30.46
C ARG A 126 46.73 53.72 -29.27
N TYR A 127 46.45 52.96 -28.22
CA TYR A 127 47.22 52.92 -26.97
C TYR A 127 47.43 51.47 -26.51
N PRO A 128 48.56 51.15 -25.84
CA PRO A 128 48.84 49.79 -25.36
C PRO A 128 47.74 49.30 -24.43
N ARG A 129 47.11 48.16 -24.76
CA ARG A 129 46.18 47.52 -23.84
C ARG A 129 46.98 46.90 -22.70
N GLY A 130 46.78 47.45 -21.49
CA GLY A 130 47.41 46.93 -20.28
C GLY A 130 47.04 45.47 -20.06
N GLN A 131 48.00 44.67 -19.59
CA GLN A 131 47.76 43.28 -19.24
C GLN A 131 46.61 43.19 -18.22
N GLU A 132 45.60 42.37 -18.51
CA GLU A 132 44.53 42.08 -17.57
C GLU A 132 45.15 41.56 -16.27
N LYS A 133 44.82 42.19 -15.14
CA LYS A 133 45.23 41.68 -13.82
C LYS A 133 44.66 40.26 -13.68
N PRO A 134 45.43 39.29 -13.14
CA PRO A 134 44.95 37.92 -13.03
C PRO A 134 43.64 37.91 -12.25
N SER A 135 42.57 37.50 -12.93
CA SER A 135 41.28 37.26 -12.28
C SER A 135 41.51 36.26 -11.16
N LYS A 136 41.03 36.60 -9.96
CA LYS A 136 41.06 35.68 -8.81
C LYS A 136 40.38 34.38 -9.25
N LYS A 137 41.14 33.28 -9.28
CA LYS A 137 40.59 31.94 -9.45
C LYS A 137 39.56 31.74 -8.34
N SER A 138 38.27 31.77 -8.67
CA SER A 138 37.23 31.28 -7.77
C SER A 138 37.40 29.77 -7.71
N ASN A 139 37.83 29.30 -6.54
CA ASN A 139 37.94 27.89 -6.20
C ASN A 139 36.53 27.31 -6.00
N ASP A 140 35.83 26.96 -7.08
CA ASP A 140 34.58 26.19 -6.99
C ASP A 140 34.70 24.94 -7.86
N ALA A 141 35.64 24.08 -7.49
CA ALA A 141 35.72 22.70 -7.96
C ALA A 141 35.59 21.76 -6.75
N ALA A 142 34.42 21.81 -6.10
CA ALA A 142 34.04 20.86 -5.05
C ALA A 142 32.52 20.63 -5.07
N THR A 143 32.05 19.83 -6.04
CA THR A 143 30.78 19.06 -6.09
C THR A 143 30.57 18.66 -7.56
N HIS A 144 30.87 17.46 -8.06
CA HIS A 144 30.40 16.15 -7.63
C HIS A 144 31.45 15.08 -8.01
N SER A 145 32.19 14.60 -7.01
CA SER A 145 32.97 13.37 -7.11
C SER A 145 32.91 12.74 -5.73
N LEU A 146 31.87 11.93 -5.48
CA LEU A 146 31.93 10.75 -4.63
C LEU A 146 30.61 9.97 -4.78
N VAL A 147 30.60 8.98 -5.67
CA VAL A 147 30.07 7.64 -5.35
C VAL A 147 31.05 6.66 -6.01
N THR A 148 32.08 6.32 -5.27
CA THR A 148 32.88 5.11 -5.50
C THR A 148 32.07 3.91 -5.02
N ASN A 149 31.88 2.89 -5.86
CA ASN A 149 32.48 1.57 -5.63
C ASN A 149 31.89 0.48 -6.55
N ASN A 150 32.76 0.00 -7.43
CA ASN A 150 33.21 -1.39 -7.53
C ASN A 150 32.18 -2.46 -7.97
N SER A 151 32.45 -3.07 -9.13
CA SER A 151 32.48 -4.53 -9.27
C SER A 151 33.22 -4.91 -10.55
N ASN A 152 34.39 -5.50 -10.35
CA ASN A 152 35.12 -6.31 -11.30
C ASN A 152 34.18 -7.32 -11.98
N ASN A 153 34.32 -7.50 -13.30
CA ASN A 153 34.01 -8.77 -13.94
C ASN A 153 35.02 -9.04 -15.05
N LYS A 154 35.97 -9.90 -14.70
CA LYS A 154 36.91 -10.63 -15.56
C LYS A 154 36.11 -11.61 -16.44
N PRO A 155 36.48 -11.86 -17.71
CA PRO A 155 35.87 -12.93 -18.50
C PRO A 155 36.52 -14.25 -18.11
N GLU A 156 35.74 -15.16 -17.52
CA GLU A 156 36.18 -16.52 -17.26
C GLU A 156 35.52 -17.45 -18.29
N SER A 157 36.32 -17.79 -19.29
CA SER A 157 36.16 -18.95 -20.16
C SER A 157 36.27 -20.22 -19.33
N ALA A 158 35.22 -21.06 -19.32
CA ALA A 158 35.29 -22.42 -18.83
C ALA A 158 35.03 -23.37 -20.00
N GLU A 159 36.12 -23.90 -20.57
CA GLU A 159 36.10 -25.20 -21.23
C GLU A 159 36.47 -26.28 -20.21
N ASN A 160 35.59 -27.28 -20.15
CA ASN A 160 35.84 -28.73 -20.05
C ASN A 160 36.24 -29.46 -18.74
N GLU A 161 35.45 -30.54 -18.55
CA GLU A 161 35.78 -31.90 -18.08
C GLU A 161 36.12 -32.09 -16.58
N SER A 162 35.87 -33.22 -15.92
CA SER A 162 35.06 -34.44 -16.07
C SER A 162 35.38 -35.28 -14.82
N SER A 163 34.40 -35.86 -14.12
CA SER A 163 34.49 -37.11 -13.31
C SER A 163 33.15 -37.42 -12.64
#